data_AF-A0A968TKK7-F1
#
_entry.id   AF-A0A968TKK7-F1
#
_cell.length_a   1.000
_cell.length_b   1.000
_cell.length_c   1.000
_cell.angle_alpha   90.00
_cell.angle_beta   90.00
_cell.angle_gamma   90.00
#
_symmetry.space_group_name_H-M   'P 1'
#
loop_
_entity.id
_entity.type
_entity.pdbx_description
1 polymer ?
#
loop_
_entity_poly.entity_id
_entity_poly.type
_entity_poly.pdbx_seq_one_letter_code
_entity_poly.pdbx_strand_id
1 'polypeptide(L)'
;MLKKVSKNPKLLILTEIKRSQGLSVSELCDRIGLSYMGVKQHCIALEKEGYLDTWRRSKGMGRPEKAYRLTDAAQEFFPTEYGNLTTRILNSLVEVYGPSAPDKILYNIYEHDAEELSRHIDGANLEERSRRLAELRDEKGYMSEYYFDRENGHHQIVEYNSPILLCMDHYPILRDLERQLFEKVLTVPVRREEERVSGLYKCIFQLG
;
A
#
# COMPACT_ATOMS: atom_id res chain seq x y z
N MET A 1 -13.01 -5.17 13.99
CA MET A 1 -11.98 -5.89 13.19
C MET A 1 -11.17 -6.95 13.96
N LEU A 2 -11.09 -6.94 15.31
CA LEU A 2 -10.35 -7.94 16.09
C LEU A 2 -10.90 -9.39 16.07
N LYS A 3 -12.07 -9.66 15.47
CA LYS A 3 -12.72 -10.99 15.52
C LYS A 3 -12.23 -12.00 14.48
N LYS A 4 -11.45 -11.59 13.45
CA LYS A 4 -10.84 -12.53 12.47
C LYS A 4 -9.42 -13.00 12.82
N VAL A 5 -8.82 -12.46 13.88
CA VAL A 5 -7.44 -12.79 14.32
C VAL A 5 -7.36 -14.16 15.03
N SER A 6 -8.50 -14.75 15.44
CA SER A 6 -8.54 -15.77 16.49
C SER A 6 -7.95 -17.15 16.17
N LYS A 7 -7.50 -17.43 14.93
CA LYS A 7 -6.97 -18.76 14.57
C LYS A 7 -5.63 -18.79 13.83
N ASN A 8 -5.02 -17.65 13.47
CA ASN A 8 -3.74 -17.67 12.77
C ASN A 8 -2.58 -17.52 13.78
N PRO A 9 -1.76 -18.56 14.01
CA PRO A 9 -0.66 -18.50 14.97
C PRO A 9 0.36 -17.38 14.70
N LYS A 10 0.61 -17.05 13.42
CA LYS A 10 1.51 -15.94 13.06
C LYS A 10 0.95 -14.60 13.52
N LEU A 11 -0.34 -14.34 13.32
CA LEU A 11 -0.98 -13.10 13.77
C LEU A 11 -1.03 -13.00 15.29
N LEU A 12 -1.21 -14.13 16.00
CA LEU A 12 -1.15 -14.16 17.46
C LEU A 12 0.26 -13.80 17.97
N ILE A 13 1.31 -14.37 17.36
CA ILE A 13 2.71 -14.04 17.69
C ILE A 13 2.98 -12.55 17.46
N LEU A 14 2.64 -12.02 16.28
CA LEU A 14 2.83 -10.60 15.96
C LEU A 14 2.09 -9.69 16.96
N THR A 15 0.86 -10.06 17.33
CA THR A 15 0.03 -9.32 18.30
C THR A 15 0.66 -9.30 19.69
N GLU A 16 1.15 -10.44 20.18
CA GLU A 16 1.77 -10.51 21.51
C GLU A 16 3.10 -9.75 21.55
N ILE A 17 3.91 -9.84 20.49
CA ILE A 17 5.15 -9.06 20.39
C ILE A 17 4.84 -7.55 20.35
N LYS A 18 3.82 -7.11 19.58
CA LYS A 18 3.39 -5.69 19.52
C LYS A 18 3.05 -5.10 20.88
N ARG A 19 2.52 -5.93 21.79
CA ARG A 19 2.11 -5.55 23.16
C ARG A 19 3.24 -5.73 24.18
N SER A 20 4.49 -5.76 23.73
CA SER A 20 5.67 -6.03 24.55
C SER A 20 6.89 -5.26 24.05
N GLN A 21 8.03 -5.45 24.71
CA GLN A 21 9.35 -4.99 24.27
C GLN A 21 10.17 -6.15 23.66
N GLY A 22 9.48 -7.02 22.94
CA GLY A 22 10.02 -8.27 22.41
C GLY A 22 9.85 -9.45 23.37
N LEU A 23 9.78 -10.66 22.81
CA LEU A 23 9.51 -11.90 23.55
C LEU A 23 10.39 -13.04 23.07
N SER A 24 10.85 -13.86 24.01
CA SER A 24 11.43 -15.17 23.73
C SER A 24 10.36 -16.16 23.24
N VAL A 25 10.80 -17.27 22.63
CA VAL A 25 9.86 -18.33 22.21
C VAL A 25 9.10 -18.89 23.41
N SER A 26 9.76 -19.07 24.56
CA SER A 26 9.11 -19.58 25.77
C SER A 26 8.01 -18.64 26.26
N GLU A 27 8.29 -17.34 26.36
CA GLU A 27 7.26 -16.36 26.76
C GLU A 27 6.09 -16.28 25.77
N LEU A 28 6.36 -16.46 24.47
CA LEU A 28 5.32 -16.57 23.47
C LEU A 28 4.45 -17.81 23.70
N CYS A 29 5.04 -18.97 23.97
CA CYS A 29 4.30 -20.20 24.28
C CYS A 29 3.37 -20.01 25.48
N ASP A 30 3.87 -19.39 26.55
CA ASP A 30 3.09 -19.12 27.76
C ASP A 30 1.88 -18.22 27.47
N ARG A 31 2.03 -17.25 26.57
CA ARG A 31 0.96 -16.31 26.20
C ARG A 31 -0.07 -16.88 25.23
N ILE A 32 0.36 -17.68 24.26
CA ILE A 32 -0.52 -18.14 23.17
C ILE A 32 -0.98 -19.59 23.32
N GLY A 33 -0.44 -20.34 24.28
CA GLY A 33 -0.83 -21.72 24.59
C GLY A 33 -0.45 -22.75 23.51
N LEU A 34 0.61 -22.49 22.74
CA LEU A 34 1.10 -23.38 21.68
C LEU A 34 2.42 -24.06 22.06
N SER A 35 2.75 -25.16 21.38
CA SER A 35 3.98 -25.90 21.63
C SER A 35 5.22 -25.10 21.21
N TYR A 36 6.33 -25.29 21.95
CA TYR A 36 7.59 -24.60 21.68
C TYR A 36 8.07 -24.73 20.23
N MET A 37 7.93 -25.92 19.63
CA MET A 37 8.31 -26.13 18.23
C MET A 37 7.38 -25.43 17.25
N GLY A 38 6.07 -25.41 17.51
CA GLY A 38 5.12 -24.67 16.68
C GLY A 38 5.43 -23.16 16.69
N VAL A 39 5.61 -22.57 17.87
CA VAL A 39 5.94 -21.15 18.01
C VAL A 39 7.29 -20.84 17.36
N LYS A 40 8.32 -21.64 17.62
CA LYS A 40 9.66 -21.43 17.04
C LYS A 40 9.62 -21.44 15.51
N GLN A 41 8.90 -22.39 14.90
CA GLN A 41 8.78 -22.48 13.45
C GLN A 41 8.08 -21.25 12.86
N HIS A 42 7.00 -20.77 13.49
CA HIS A 42 6.34 -19.55 13.06
C HIS A 42 7.23 -18.32 13.21
N CYS A 43 7.98 -18.18 14.31
CA CYS A 43 8.92 -17.07 14.47
C CYS A 43 10.03 -17.09 13.41
N ILE A 44 10.59 -18.26 13.07
CA ILE A 44 11.59 -18.39 12.01
C ILE A 44 11.00 -18.02 10.64
N ALA A 45 9.76 -18.42 10.36
CA ALA A 45 9.08 -18.06 9.11
C ALA A 45 8.86 -16.54 9.02
N LEU A 46 8.38 -15.91 10.10
CA LEU A 46 8.17 -14.47 10.16
C LEU A 46 9.49 -13.68 10.13
N GLU A 47 10.58 -14.22 10.69
CA GLU A 47 11.94 -13.65 10.57
C GLU A 47 12.43 -13.72 9.11
N LYS A 48 12.19 -14.84 8.42
CA LYS A 48 12.51 -15.02 6.99
C LYS A 48 11.68 -14.09 6.09
N GLU A 49 10.42 -13.86 6.45
CA GLU A 49 9.51 -12.92 5.77
C GLU A 49 9.84 -11.45 6.09
N GLY A 50 10.78 -11.18 7.00
CA GLY A 50 11.24 -9.83 7.33
C GLY A 50 10.35 -9.09 8.32
N TYR A 51 9.34 -9.75 8.92
CA TYR A 51 8.43 -9.14 9.90
C TYR A 51 8.97 -9.18 11.33
N LEU A 52 9.89 -10.10 11.61
CA LEU A 52 10.59 -10.19 12.89
C LEU A 52 12.09 -10.06 12.67
N ASP A 53 12.77 -9.50 13.66
CA ASP A 53 14.20 -9.70 13.86
C ASP A 53 14.45 -10.16 15.31
N THR A 54 15.72 -10.39 15.64
CA THR A 54 16.07 -10.94 16.95
C THR A 54 17.18 -10.15 17.62
N TRP A 55 17.10 -10.08 18.95
CA TRP A 55 18.09 -9.40 19.76
C TRP A 55 18.38 -10.18 21.04
N ARG A 56 19.53 -9.90 21.65
CA ARG A 56 19.88 -10.46 22.95
C ARG A 56 19.39 -9.53 24.04
N ARG A 57 18.35 -9.95 24.75
CA ARG A 57 17.78 -9.21 25.87
C ARG A 57 18.46 -9.65 27.17
N SER A 58 19.02 -8.70 27.90
CA SER A 58 19.56 -8.98 29.23
C SER A 58 18.43 -9.30 30.21
N LYS A 59 18.61 -10.36 31.01
CA LYS A 59 17.62 -10.81 31.97
C LYS A 59 18.30 -10.92 33.33
N GLY A 60 18.34 -9.79 34.08
CA GLY A 60 18.90 -9.73 35.43
C GLY A 60 20.16 -10.57 35.61
N MET A 61 20.12 -11.52 36.57
CA MET A 61 21.19 -12.50 36.77
C MET A 61 21.01 -13.68 35.78
N GLY A 62 21.86 -13.77 34.75
CA GLY A 62 21.86 -14.89 33.80
C GLY A 62 22.43 -14.54 32.42
N ARG A 63 22.51 -15.54 31.54
CA ARG A 63 22.91 -15.32 30.14
C ARG A 63 21.79 -14.57 29.40
N PRO A 64 22.11 -13.53 28.61
CA PRO A 64 21.11 -12.85 27.78
C PRO A 64 20.33 -13.84 26.90
N GLU A 65 19.02 -13.67 26.84
CA GLU A 65 18.12 -14.56 26.09
C GLU A 65 17.84 -14.00 24.69
N LYS A 66 17.61 -14.89 23.71
CA LYS A 66 17.18 -14.50 22.36
C LYS A 66 15.71 -14.12 22.42
N ALA A 67 15.39 -12.86 22.13
CA ALA A 67 14.03 -12.35 22.00
C ALA A 67 13.76 -11.94 20.55
N TYR A 68 12.54 -12.18 20.09
CA TYR A 68 12.01 -11.65 18.83
C TYR A 68 11.38 -10.28 19.08
N ARG A 69 11.55 -9.35 18.14
CA ARG A 69 10.83 -8.08 18.10
C ARG A 69 10.31 -7.84 16.68
N LEU A 70 9.37 -6.91 16.55
CA LEU A 70 8.82 -6.53 15.25
C LEU A 70 9.82 -5.66 14.48
N THR A 71 9.85 -5.84 13.16
CA THR A 71 10.40 -4.85 12.24
C THR A 71 9.30 -3.87 11.82
N ASP A 72 9.68 -2.80 11.11
CA ASP A 72 8.72 -1.83 10.57
C ASP A 72 7.76 -2.47 9.54
N ALA A 73 8.21 -3.51 8.81
CA ALA A 73 7.37 -4.23 7.86
C ALA A 73 6.15 -4.90 8.52
N ALA A 74 6.22 -5.27 9.80
CA ALA A 74 5.09 -5.86 10.51
C ALA A 74 3.93 -4.88 10.73
N GLN A 75 4.11 -3.59 10.46
CA GLN A 75 3.08 -2.57 10.66
C GLN A 75 1.81 -2.86 9.83
N GLU A 76 1.93 -3.53 8.68
CA GLU A 76 0.79 -3.90 7.81
C GLU A 76 -0.25 -4.81 8.48
N PHE A 77 0.13 -5.55 9.51
CA PHE A 77 -0.77 -6.47 10.22
C PHE A 77 -1.63 -5.77 11.28
N PHE A 78 -1.36 -4.49 11.57
CA PHE A 78 -2.05 -3.75 12.61
C PHE A 78 -3.03 -2.74 12.00
N PRO A 79 -4.21 -2.53 12.62
CA PRO A 79 -5.16 -1.53 12.15
C PRO A 79 -4.50 -0.15 12.03
N THR A 80 -4.78 0.55 10.94
CA THR A 80 -4.36 1.95 10.74
C THR A 80 -5.57 2.82 10.43
N GLU A 81 -5.48 4.09 10.83
CA GLU A 81 -6.54 5.08 10.59
C GLU A 81 -6.15 6.08 9.49
N TYR A 82 -5.09 5.78 8.70
CA TYR A 82 -4.53 6.74 7.73
C TYR A 82 -5.58 7.21 6.72
N GLY A 83 -6.35 6.29 6.13
CA GLY A 83 -7.42 6.65 5.19
C GLY A 83 -8.47 7.58 5.81
N ASN A 84 -8.91 7.26 7.04
CA ASN A 84 -9.87 8.10 7.77
C ASN A 84 -9.27 9.46 8.15
N LEU A 85 -7.99 9.51 8.53
CA LEU A 85 -7.30 10.75 8.85
C LEU A 85 -7.19 11.65 7.61
N THR A 86 -6.82 11.09 6.44
CA THR A 86 -6.74 11.85 5.18
C THR A 86 -8.08 12.49 4.84
N THR A 87 -9.18 11.73 4.88
CA THR A 87 -10.52 12.27 4.62
C THR A 87 -10.88 13.37 5.63
N ARG A 88 -10.55 13.18 6.92
CA ARG A 88 -10.79 14.21 7.95
C ARG A 88 -9.98 15.48 7.73
N ILE A 89 -8.72 15.38 7.28
CA ILE A 89 -7.89 16.53 6.94
C ILE A 89 -8.53 17.31 5.79
N LEU A 90 -8.90 16.62 4.70
CA LEU A 90 -9.53 17.28 3.56
C LEU A 90 -10.89 17.93 3.93
N ASN A 91 -11.70 17.27 4.76
CA ASN A 91 -12.94 17.86 5.27
C ASN A 91 -12.67 19.09 6.15
N SER A 92 -11.62 19.06 6.98
CA SER A 92 -11.23 20.22 7.79
C SER A 92 -10.77 21.40 6.93
N LEU A 93 -10.16 21.16 5.76
CA LEU A 93 -9.83 22.23 4.82
C LEU A 93 -11.08 22.94 4.30
N VAL A 94 -12.18 22.22 4.11
CA VAL A 94 -13.47 22.84 3.74
C VAL A 94 -13.95 23.80 4.81
N GLU A 95 -13.87 23.39 6.08
CA GLU A 95 -14.32 24.21 7.21
C GLU A 95 -13.48 25.47 7.41
N VAL A 96 -12.15 25.37 7.22
CA VAL A 96 -11.22 26.47 7.52
C VAL A 96 -11.00 27.40 6.32
N TYR A 97 -10.93 26.85 5.10
CA TYR A 97 -10.52 27.57 3.89
C TYR A 97 -11.57 27.58 2.78
N GLY A 98 -12.74 26.97 3.02
CA GLY A 98 -13.88 26.95 2.11
C GLY A 98 -13.90 25.76 1.14
N PRO A 99 -15.01 25.60 0.39
CA PRO A 99 -15.33 24.38 -0.34
C PRO A 99 -14.34 24.03 -1.47
N SER A 100 -13.66 25.01 -2.05
CA SER A 100 -12.67 24.78 -3.11
C SER A 100 -11.28 24.37 -2.60
N ALA A 101 -11.04 24.40 -1.29
CA ALA A 101 -9.70 24.21 -0.75
C ALA A 101 -9.13 22.80 -0.97
N PRO A 102 -9.90 21.70 -0.76
CA PRO A 102 -9.40 20.36 -1.04
C PRO A 102 -8.99 20.19 -2.50
N ASP A 103 -9.83 20.61 -3.43
CA ASP A 103 -9.59 20.50 -4.87
C ASP A 103 -8.30 21.18 -5.30
N LYS A 104 -8.03 22.38 -4.77
CA LYS A 104 -6.78 23.11 -5.05
C LYS A 104 -5.54 22.38 -4.54
N ILE A 105 -5.63 21.81 -3.34
CA ILE A 105 -4.52 21.05 -2.76
C ILE A 105 -4.28 19.75 -3.53
N LEU A 106 -5.35 19.01 -3.86
CA LEU A 106 -5.28 17.78 -4.64
C LEU A 106 -4.72 18.05 -6.04
N TYR A 107 -5.15 19.13 -6.70
CA TYR A 107 -4.58 19.57 -7.98
C TYR A 107 -3.06 19.81 -7.87
N ASN A 108 -2.63 20.55 -6.84
CA ASN A 108 -1.20 20.83 -6.65
C ASN A 108 -0.38 19.55 -6.37
N ILE A 109 -0.94 18.60 -5.62
CA ILE A 109 -0.32 17.29 -5.37
C ILE A 109 -0.13 16.55 -6.71
N TYR A 110 -1.19 16.45 -7.51
CA TYR A 110 -1.13 15.72 -8.79
C TYR A 110 -0.23 16.41 -9.83
N GLU A 111 -0.15 17.75 -9.81
CA GLU A 111 0.81 18.46 -10.65
C GLU A 111 2.26 18.08 -10.31
N HIS A 112 2.60 18.02 -9.02
CA HIS A 112 3.93 17.58 -8.57
C HIS A 112 4.18 16.09 -8.85
N ASP A 113 3.19 15.22 -8.65
CA ASP A 113 3.30 13.80 -8.96
C ASP A 113 3.54 13.57 -10.46
N ALA A 114 2.85 14.33 -11.32
CA ALA A 114 3.06 14.26 -12.76
C ALA A 114 4.47 14.72 -13.14
N GLU A 115 4.97 15.81 -12.56
CA GLU A 115 6.35 16.27 -12.77
C GLU A 115 7.38 15.24 -12.30
N GLU A 116 7.17 14.62 -11.15
CA GLU A 116 8.06 13.58 -10.62
C GLU A 116 8.08 12.36 -11.55
N LEU A 117 6.92 11.87 -11.99
CA LEU A 117 6.82 10.73 -12.88
C LEU A 117 7.44 11.03 -14.25
N SER A 118 7.20 12.22 -14.81
CA SER A 118 7.80 12.65 -16.07
C SER A 118 9.34 12.65 -16.04
N ARG A 119 9.98 12.86 -14.89
CA ARG A 119 11.45 12.78 -14.76
C ARG A 119 11.98 11.34 -14.80
N HIS A 120 11.14 10.35 -14.50
CA HIS A 120 11.51 8.93 -14.43
C HIS A 120 11.00 8.11 -15.61
N ILE A 121 10.33 8.75 -16.56
CA ILE A 121 9.80 8.13 -17.77
C ILE A 121 10.65 8.57 -18.95
N ASP A 122 11.56 7.69 -19.32
CA ASP A 122 12.35 7.71 -20.53
C ASP A 122 11.79 6.70 -21.54
N GLY A 123 11.85 7.04 -22.82
CA GLY A 123 11.36 6.15 -23.89
C GLY A 123 11.24 6.87 -25.22
N ALA A 124 11.63 6.19 -26.30
CA ALA A 124 11.61 6.72 -27.65
C ALA A 124 10.20 6.72 -28.27
N ASN A 125 9.30 5.88 -27.74
CA ASN A 125 7.94 5.70 -28.27
C ASN A 125 6.91 5.58 -27.13
N LEU A 126 5.62 5.56 -27.49
CA LEU A 126 4.52 5.45 -26.52
C LEU A 126 4.55 4.14 -25.74
N GLU A 127 4.89 3.02 -26.38
CA GLU A 127 4.96 1.71 -25.72
C GLU A 127 5.98 1.69 -24.58
N GLU A 128 7.20 2.15 -24.82
CA GLU A 128 8.25 2.21 -23.80
C GLU A 128 7.84 3.08 -22.62
N ARG A 129 7.31 4.28 -22.90
CA ARG A 129 6.83 5.20 -21.85
C ARG A 129 5.66 4.62 -21.06
N SER A 130 4.74 3.92 -21.73
CA SER A 130 3.57 3.30 -21.10
C SER A 130 3.94 2.12 -20.21
N ARG A 131 4.89 1.27 -20.64
CA ARG A 131 5.45 0.21 -19.80
C ARG A 131 6.14 0.79 -18.57
N ARG A 132 6.97 1.82 -18.76
CA ARG A 132 7.68 2.44 -17.64
C ARG A 132 6.72 3.09 -16.64
N LEU A 133 5.67 3.76 -17.13
CA LEU A 133 4.62 4.29 -16.26
C LEU A 133 3.91 3.16 -15.49
N ALA A 134 3.55 2.07 -16.15
CA ALA A 134 2.89 0.94 -15.50
C ALA A 134 3.75 0.33 -14.39
N GLU A 135 5.06 0.15 -14.61
CA GLU A 135 6.01 -0.32 -13.57
C GLU A 135 6.04 0.61 -12.35
N LEU A 136 6.20 1.92 -12.56
CA LEU A 136 6.23 2.90 -11.47
C LEU A 136 4.91 2.95 -10.69
N ARG A 137 3.78 2.73 -11.37
CA ARG A 137 2.45 2.67 -10.75
C ARG A 137 2.28 1.38 -9.96
N ASP A 138 2.80 0.26 -10.46
CA ASP A 138 2.80 -1.01 -9.73
C ASP A 138 3.58 -0.93 -8.41
N GLU A 139 4.78 -0.31 -8.43
CA GLU A 139 5.58 -0.03 -7.23
C GLU A 139 4.83 0.83 -6.20
N LYS A 140 3.97 1.76 -6.67
CA LYS A 140 3.10 2.59 -5.81
C LYS A 140 1.83 1.84 -5.33
N GLY A 141 1.67 0.57 -5.69
CA GLY A 141 0.60 -0.31 -5.21
C GLY A 141 -0.69 -0.27 -6.05
N TYR A 142 -0.65 0.27 -7.27
CA TYR A 142 -1.82 0.30 -8.17
C TYR A 142 -2.09 -1.03 -8.87
N MET A 143 -1.20 -2.03 -8.75
CA MET A 143 -1.31 -3.32 -9.47
C MET A 143 -1.48 -3.07 -10.97
N SER A 144 -0.48 -2.41 -11.55
CA SER A 144 -0.59 -1.76 -12.86
C SER A 144 0.13 -2.58 -13.94
N GLU A 145 -0.57 -2.83 -15.05
CA GLU A 145 -0.07 -3.62 -16.16
C GLU A 145 -0.28 -2.91 -17.50
N TYR A 146 0.72 -2.97 -18.38
CA TYR A 146 0.64 -2.47 -19.75
C TYR A 146 0.22 -3.57 -20.73
N TYR A 147 -0.66 -3.22 -21.67
CA TYR A 147 -1.04 -4.10 -22.77
C TYR A 147 -1.04 -3.34 -24.11
N PHE A 148 -0.77 -4.08 -25.18
CA PHE A 148 -0.89 -3.61 -26.55
C PHE A 148 -1.91 -4.48 -27.30
N ASP A 149 -2.99 -3.87 -27.75
CA ASP A 149 -3.96 -4.51 -28.63
C ASP A 149 -3.41 -4.52 -30.06
N ARG A 150 -3.00 -5.71 -30.53
CA ARG A 150 -2.44 -5.89 -31.87
C ARG A 150 -3.49 -5.77 -32.98
N GLU A 151 -4.76 -5.96 -32.69
CA GLU A 151 -5.83 -5.92 -33.69
C GLU A 151 -6.23 -4.48 -34.00
N ASN A 152 -6.34 -3.64 -32.97
CA ASN A 152 -6.73 -2.24 -33.10
C ASN A 152 -5.53 -1.27 -33.07
N GLY A 153 -4.34 -1.74 -32.71
CA GLY A 153 -3.14 -0.91 -32.58
C GLY A 153 -3.18 0.03 -31.38
N HIS A 154 -3.96 -0.31 -30.35
CA HIS A 154 -4.20 0.56 -29.20
C HIS A 154 -3.32 0.18 -28.00
N HIS A 155 -2.79 1.20 -27.33
CA HIS A 155 -2.03 1.04 -26.08
C HIS A 155 -2.99 1.21 -24.89
N GLN A 156 -2.85 0.35 -23.88
CA GLN A 156 -3.62 0.47 -22.66
C GLN A 156 -2.79 0.18 -21.41
N ILE A 157 -3.12 0.86 -20.32
CA ILE A 157 -2.66 0.51 -18.97
C ILE A 157 -3.89 0.11 -18.15
N VAL A 158 -3.79 -0.98 -17.41
CA VAL A 158 -4.87 -1.49 -16.55
C VAL A 158 -4.37 -1.57 -15.12
N GLU A 159 -5.09 -0.94 -14.21
CA GLU A 159 -4.83 -0.96 -12.78
C GLU A 159 -5.90 -1.79 -12.06
N TYR A 160 -5.48 -2.78 -11.28
CA TYR A 160 -6.38 -3.67 -10.52
C TYR A 160 -6.55 -3.25 -9.06
N ASN A 161 -5.87 -2.18 -8.62
CA ASN A 161 -6.02 -1.60 -7.30
C ASN A 161 -5.88 -0.07 -7.35
N SER A 162 -6.42 0.60 -6.34
CA SER A 162 -6.06 1.99 -6.06
C SER A 162 -5.74 2.16 -4.57
N PRO A 163 -4.49 2.51 -4.20
CA PRO A 163 -4.10 2.72 -2.80
C PRO A 163 -4.85 3.90 -2.15
N ILE A 164 -5.46 4.77 -2.95
CA ILE A 164 -6.22 5.94 -2.52
C ILE A 164 -7.72 5.81 -2.83
N LEU A 165 -8.22 4.60 -3.07
CA LEU A 165 -9.61 4.35 -3.48
C LEU A 165 -10.64 5.02 -2.56
N LEU A 166 -10.42 4.95 -1.24
CA LEU A 166 -11.26 5.61 -0.24
C LEU A 166 -11.28 7.14 -0.44
N CYS A 167 -10.13 7.74 -0.76
CA CYS A 167 -10.04 9.17 -1.02
C CYS A 167 -10.78 9.54 -2.31
N MET A 168 -10.62 8.75 -3.38
CA MET A 168 -11.34 8.95 -4.65
C MET A 168 -12.86 8.87 -4.49
N ASP A 169 -13.37 8.05 -3.57
CA ASP A 169 -14.81 7.94 -3.31
C ASP A 169 -15.37 9.19 -2.63
N HIS A 170 -14.57 9.88 -1.81
CA HIS A 170 -14.95 11.15 -1.20
C HIS A 170 -14.67 12.37 -2.09
N TYR A 171 -13.66 12.30 -2.96
CA TYR A 171 -13.20 13.38 -3.82
C TYR A 171 -13.13 12.94 -5.28
N PRO A 172 -14.26 13.00 -6.03
CA PRO A 172 -14.33 12.52 -7.40
C PRO A 172 -13.36 13.19 -8.37
N ILE A 173 -12.95 14.44 -8.09
CA ILE A 173 -11.94 15.20 -8.85
C ILE A 173 -10.64 14.40 -9.06
N LEU A 174 -10.29 13.52 -8.12
CA LEU A 174 -9.09 12.67 -8.22
C LEU A 174 -9.08 11.78 -9.47
N ARG A 175 -10.24 11.38 -9.99
CA ARG A 175 -10.33 10.58 -11.23
C ARG A 175 -9.91 11.39 -12.45
N ASP A 176 -10.31 12.66 -12.48
CA ASP A 176 -9.94 13.58 -13.54
C ASP A 176 -8.47 14.00 -13.44
N LEU A 177 -7.96 14.20 -12.24
CA LEU A 177 -6.54 14.50 -11.99
C LEU A 177 -5.64 13.31 -12.36
N GLU A 178 -6.07 12.08 -12.07
CA GLU A 178 -5.35 10.88 -12.47
C GLU A 178 -5.29 10.72 -14.00
N ARG A 179 -6.40 10.98 -14.69
CA ARG A 179 -6.41 11.03 -16.16
C ARG A 179 -5.44 12.09 -16.69
N GLN A 180 -5.51 13.32 -16.17
CA GLN A 180 -4.63 14.41 -16.58
C GLN A 180 -3.15 14.12 -16.31
N LEU A 181 -2.84 13.43 -15.21
CA LEU A 181 -1.50 12.97 -14.89
C LEU A 181 -0.98 12.03 -16.00
N PHE A 182 -1.78 11.04 -16.41
CA PHE A 182 -1.37 10.12 -17.49
C PHE A 182 -1.20 10.87 -18.81
N GLU A 183 -2.09 11.81 -19.14
CA GLU A 183 -1.98 12.65 -20.34
C GLU A 183 -0.70 13.49 -20.34
N LYS A 184 -0.37 14.12 -19.21
CA LYS A 184 0.83 14.96 -19.05
C LYS A 184 2.10 14.13 -19.16
N VAL A 185 2.11 12.95 -18.56
CA VAL A 185 3.28 12.06 -18.53
C VAL A 185 3.53 11.38 -19.87
N LEU A 186 2.48 10.87 -20.53
CA LEU A 186 2.60 10.12 -21.78
C LEU A 186 2.49 11.00 -23.03
N THR A 187 2.14 12.27 -22.84
CA THR A 187 1.96 13.28 -23.90
C THR A 187 0.98 12.84 -24.99
N VAL A 188 -0.08 12.13 -24.62
CA VAL A 188 -1.16 11.66 -25.50
C VAL A 188 -2.50 11.78 -24.77
N PRO A 189 -3.64 11.87 -25.49
CA PRO A 189 -4.96 11.80 -24.86
C PRO A 189 -5.16 10.47 -24.12
N VAL A 190 -5.89 10.52 -23.01
CA VAL A 190 -6.19 9.33 -22.21
C VAL A 190 -7.66 9.25 -21.88
N ARG A 191 -8.27 8.12 -22.19
CA ARG A 191 -9.63 7.78 -21.75
C ARG A 191 -9.55 6.82 -20.56
N ARG A 192 -10.18 7.20 -19.46
CA ARG A 192 -10.25 6.44 -18.21
C ARG A 192 -11.61 5.76 -18.09
N GLU A 193 -11.63 4.46 -17.88
CA GLU A 193 -12.83 3.66 -17.63
C GLU A 193 -12.67 2.84 -16.36
N GLU A 194 -13.63 2.95 -15.44
CA GLU A 194 -13.58 2.29 -14.14
C GLU A 194 -14.70 1.26 -14.04
N GLU A 195 -14.34 0.04 -13.64
CA GLU A 195 -15.25 -1.06 -13.35
C GLU A 195 -15.06 -1.51 -11.89
N ARG A 196 -16.19 -1.66 -11.18
CA ARG A 196 -16.21 -2.20 -9.81
C ARG A 196 -17.28 -3.28 -9.71
N VAL A 197 -16.87 -4.50 -9.37
CA VAL A 197 -17.78 -5.65 -9.24
C VAL A 197 -17.35 -6.51 -8.06
N SER A 198 -18.26 -6.77 -7.11
CA SER A 198 -18.03 -7.70 -6.00
C SER A 198 -16.75 -7.45 -5.19
N GLY A 199 -16.39 -6.18 -4.98
CA GLY A 199 -15.17 -5.78 -4.25
C GLY A 199 -13.90 -5.81 -5.10
N LEU A 200 -13.99 -6.19 -6.37
CA LEU A 200 -12.93 -6.02 -7.36
C LEU A 200 -12.96 -4.58 -7.89
N TYR A 201 -11.78 -4.06 -8.17
CA TYR A 201 -11.56 -2.78 -8.81
C TYR A 201 -10.74 -3.02 -10.08
N LYS A 202 -11.12 -2.36 -11.17
CA LYS A 202 -10.36 -2.33 -12.40
C LYS A 202 -10.49 -0.94 -13.02
N CYS A 203 -9.38 -0.32 -13.35
CA CYS A 203 -9.35 0.94 -14.10
C CYS A 203 -8.54 0.76 -15.37
N ILE A 204 -9.12 1.11 -16.50
CA ILE A 204 -8.53 0.98 -17.83
C ILE A 204 -8.22 2.39 -18.35
N PHE A 205 -6.97 2.62 -18.71
CA PHE A 205 -6.49 3.82 -19.37
C PHE A 205 -6.18 3.48 -20.83
N GLN A 206 -7.03 3.91 -21.74
CA GLN A 206 -6.79 3.81 -23.19
C GLN A 206 -5.97 5.02 -23.62
N LEU A 207 -4.87 4.78 -24.33
CA LEU A 207 -3.87 5.78 -24.68
C LEU A 207 -3.89 6.04 -26.18
N GLY A 208 -4.22 7.27 -26.60
CA GLY A 208 -4.35 7.64 -28.01
C GLY A 208 -5.62 8.42 -28.32
#